data_AF-H0ESD0-F1
#
_entry.id   AF-H0ESD0-F1
#
_cell.length_a   1.000
_cell.length_b   1.000
_cell.length_c   1.000
_cell.angle_alpha   90.00
_cell.angle_beta   90.00
_cell.angle_gamma   90.00
#
_symmetry.space_group_name_H-M   'P 1'
#
loop_
_entity.id
_entity.type
_entity.pdbx_description
1 polymer ?
#
loop_
_entity_poly.entity_id
_entity_poly.type
_entity_poly.pdbx_seq_one_letter_code
_entity_poly.pdbx_strand_id
1 'polypeptide(L)'
;MVQIPFQPHPHMRRTGTQPLPDIVPMFIDGNQDIMHESREFPRFLPRIGKNVRVAFGEKVDGEKVFGELRAKWKNLVQLQKEALIKKGALMDMEMGDLTEGLKHSKEAQALREEVTLRIRKEVLKVRASLGLPDEDPKQGLVETWIEEGPKRTGQMDDGSFVGET
;
A
#
# COMPACT_ATOMS: atom_id res chain seq x y z
N MET A 1 -16.59 34.68 -19.03
CA MET A 1 -16.41 33.22 -19.10
C MET A 1 -15.11 32.98 -19.87
N VAL A 2 -14.00 32.77 -19.17
CA VAL A 2 -12.66 32.66 -19.77
C VAL A 2 -12.40 31.19 -20.05
N GLN A 3 -12.44 30.82 -21.32
CA GLN A 3 -12.15 29.46 -21.77
C GLN A 3 -10.63 29.35 -21.95
N ILE A 4 -9.96 28.80 -20.94
CA ILE A 4 -8.53 28.50 -21.03
C ILE A 4 -8.39 27.26 -21.91
N PRO A 5 -7.70 27.32 -23.06
CA PRO A 5 -7.51 26.16 -23.91
C PRO A 5 -6.58 25.16 -23.21
N PHE A 6 -7.06 23.94 -23.01
CA PHE A 6 -6.23 22.81 -22.60
C PHE A 6 -5.23 22.53 -23.72
N GLN A 7 -3.98 22.92 -23.51
CA GLN A 7 -2.85 22.60 -24.37
C GLN A 7 -2.43 21.15 -24.08
N PRO A 8 -2.62 20.19 -24.99
CA PRO A 8 -2.09 18.85 -24.78
C PRO A 8 -0.56 18.91 -24.83
N HIS A 9 0.09 18.55 -23.72
CA HIS A 9 1.55 18.51 -23.62
C HIS A 9 2.14 17.58 -24.70
N PRO A 10 3.16 18.02 -25.46
CA PRO A 10 3.63 17.26 -26.60
C PRO A 10 4.57 16.14 -26.15
N HIS A 11 4.32 14.94 -26.68
CA HIS A 11 5.20 13.76 -26.67
C HIS A 11 5.31 12.96 -25.36
N MET A 12 4.23 12.27 -24.98
CA MET A 12 4.40 10.99 -24.25
C MET A 12 4.66 9.87 -25.27
N ARG A 13 5.85 9.87 -25.88
CA ARG A 13 6.36 8.63 -26.50
C ARG A 13 6.51 7.64 -25.35
N ARG A 14 5.67 6.61 -25.31
CA ARG A 14 5.76 5.51 -24.35
C ARG A 14 6.97 4.64 -24.69
N THR A 15 8.17 5.17 -24.45
CA THR A 15 9.38 4.36 -24.28
C THR A 15 9.28 3.69 -22.92
N GLY A 16 9.39 2.37 -22.86
CA GLY A 16 8.92 1.50 -21.77
C GLY A 16 9.65 1.56 -20.43
N THR A 17 9.95 2.74 -19.90
CA THR A 17 10.37 2.90 -18.50
C THR A 17 9.61 4.06 -17.90
N GLN A 18 8.48 3.78 -17.23
CA GLN A 18 7.89 4.78 -16.35
C GLN A 18 8.93 5.15 -15.28
N PRO A 19 9.16 6.46 -15.04
CA PRO A 19 10.01 6.90 -13.95
C PRO A 19 9.43 6.40 -12.61
N LEU A 20 10.26 6.30 -11.58
CA LEU A 20 9.76 6.00 -10.25
C LEU A 20 8.75 7.10 -9.87
N PRO A 21 7.54 6.75 -9.40
CA PRO A 21 6.58 7.76 -9.00
C PRO A 21 7.06 8.52 -7.77
N ASP A 22 6.57 9.74 -7.61
CA ASP A 22 6.75 10.48 -6.36
C ASP A 22 5.91 9.83 -5.26
N ILE A 23 6.53 9.57 -4.11
CA ILE A 23 5.91 8.88 -2.97
C ILE A 23 5.80 9.88 -1.82
N VAL A 24 4.58 10.14 -1.37
CA VAL A 24 4.27 10.99 -0.22
C VAL A 24 3.46 10.17 0.79
N PRO A 25 3.99 9.89 1.99
CA PRO A 25 3.28 9.13 2.99
C PRO A 25 2.14 9.96 3.56
N MET A 26 1.01 9.31 3.81
CA MET A 26 -0.19 9.92 4.38
C MET A 26 -0.66 9.08 5.57
N PHE A 27 -1.04 9.76 6.64
CA PHE A 27 -1.62 9.15 7.83
C PHE A 27 -2.98 9.78 8.12
N ILE A 28 -3.99 8.94 8.36
CA ILE A 28 -5.38 9.35 8.62
C ILE A 28 -5.77 8.80 10.00
N ASP A 29 -6.32 9.66 10.86
CA ASP A 29 -6.73 9.33 12.23
C ASP A 29 -8.08 9.99 12.57
N GLY A 30 -8.82 9.41 13.51
CA GLY A 30 -10.09 9.92 14.02
C GLY A 30 -11.35 9.31 13.39
N ASN A 31 -11.19 8.45 12.38
CA ASN A 31 -12.32 7.74 11.76
C ASN A 31 -13.03 6.80 12.76
N GLN A 32 -12.24 6.18 13.63
CA GLN A 32 -12.70 5.32 14.72
C GLN A 32 -13.61 6.05 15.71
N ASP A 33 -13.46 7.37 15.86
CA ASP A 33 -14.27 8.15 16.81
C ASP A 33 -15.64 8.52 16.23
N ILE A 34 -15.75 8.60 14.90
CA ILE A 34 -17.00 8.87 14.18
C ILE A 34 -17.88 7.62 14.20
N MET A 35 -17.26 6.46 13.95
CA MET A 35 -17.90 5.18 13.68
C MET A 35 -17.30 4.03 14.52
N HIS A 36 -17.13 4.20 15.83
CA HIS A 36 -16.55 3.18 16.73
C HIS A 36 -17.32 1.84 16.72
N GLU A 37 -16.72 0.67 16.92
CA GLU A 37 -17.50 -0.59 16.81
C GLU A 37 -18.41 -0.87 18.02
N SER A 38 -18.12 -0.29 19.18
CA SER A 38 -18.93 -0.45 20.41
C SER A 38 -20.13 0.51 20.55
N ARG A 39 -20.64 1.12 19.47
CA ARG A 39 -21.76 2.09 19.56
C ARG A 39 -23.06 1.41 19.99
N GLU A 40 -23.72 1.99 20.97
CA GLU A 40 -25.12 1.70 21.30
C GLU A 40 -26.07 2.29 20.22
N PHE A 41 -27.33 1.86 20.24
CA PHE A 41 -28.35 2.34 19.29
C PHE A 41 -28.59 3.86 19.41
N PRO A 42 -28.74 4.62 18.31
CA PRO A 42 -28.79 4.19 16.90
C PRO A 42 -27.40 4.12 16.23
N ARG A 43 -27.07 2.96 15.66
CA ARG A 43 -25.74 2.68 15.05
C ARG A 43 -25.49 3.37 13.70
N PHE A 44 -26.54 3.78 12.99
CA PHE A 44 -26.46 4.32 11.63
C PHE A 44 -26.10 5.82 11.57
N LEU A 45 -26.14 6.53 12.70
CA LEU A 45 -25.82 7.95 12.74
C LEU A 45 -24.33 8.15 13.09
N PRO A 46 -23.51 8.80 12.24
CA PRO A 46 -22.14 9.17 12.62
C PRO A 46 -22.18 10.18 13.76
N ARG A 47 -21.23 10.08 14.71
CA ARG A 47 -21.13 11.05 15.80
C ARG A 47 -20.65 12.40 15.26
N ILE A 48 -21.46 13.43 15.46
CA ILE A 48 -21.14 14.82 15.08
C ILE A 48 -20.13 15.40 16.08
N GLY A 49 -19.21 16.24 15.60
CA GLY A 49 -18.22 16.94 16.45
C GLY A 49 -16.96 16.14 16.77
N LYS A 50 -16.73 15.02 16.09
CA LYS A 50 -15.47 14.28 16.13
C LYS A 50 -14.51 14.79 15.04
N ASN A 51 -13.21 14.78 15.35
CA ASN A 51 -12.19 15.34 14.47
C ASN A 51 -11.53 14.22 13.65
N VAL A 52 -11.46 14.41 12.33
CA VAL A 52 -10.60 13.60 11.45
C VAL A 52 -9.32 14.39 11.19
N ARG A 53 -8.17 13.75 11.41
CA ARG A 53 -6.86 14.32 11.12
C ARG A 53 -6.26 13.59 9.92
N VAL A 54 -5.88 14.36 8.91
CA VAL A 54 -5.08 13.87 7.78
C VAL A 54 -3.74 14.57 7.84
N ALA A 55 -2.66 13.80 7.87
CA ALA A 55 -1.29 14.29 7.89
C ALA A 55 -0.52 13.75 6.69
N PHE A 56 0.25 14.62 6.04
CA PHE A 56 1.15 14.25 4.95
C PHE A 56 2.59 14.40 5.45
N GLY A 57 3.43 13.41 5.16
CA GLY A 57 4.87 13.50 5.38
C GLY A 57 5.59 14.15 4.21
N GLU A 58 6.92 14.18 4.32
CA GLU A 58 7.78 14.67 3.25
C GLU A 58 7.86 13.68 2.07
N LYS A 59 8.21 14.20 0.90
CA LYS A 59 8.48 13.36 -0.28
C LYS A 59 9.63 12.40 0.03
N VAL A 60 9.37 11.11 -0.17
CA VAL A 60 10.37 10.06 0.04
C VAL A 60 11.42 10.12 -1.08
N ASP A 61 12.70 10.00 -0.71
CA ASP A 61 13.78 9.74 -1.66
C ASP A 61 13.62 8.31 -2.20
N GLY A 62 12.89 8.22 -3.32
CA GLY A 62 12.46 6.95 -3.86
C GLY A 62 13.61 6.06 -4.35
N GLU A 63 14.69 6.63 -4.89
CA GLU A 63 15.82 5.83 -5.34
C GLU A 63 16.59 5.27 -4.15
N LYS A 64 16.79 6.08 -3.10
CA LYS A 64 17.42 5.63 -1.86
C LYS A 64 16.62 4.54 -1.16
N VAL A 65 15.29 4.64 -1.13
CA VAL A 65 14.43 3.70 -0.39
C VAL A 65 14.04 2.47 -1.23
N PHE A 66 13.80 2.63 -2.54
CA PHE A 66 13.23 1.57 -3.38
C PHE A 66 14.08 1.18 -4.59
N GLY A 67 15.20 1.87 -4.85
CA GLY A 67 16.06 1.61 -6.02
C GLY A 67 16.54 0.16 -6.11
N GLU A 68 17.01 -0.39 -4.98
CA GLU A 68 17.44 -1.79 -4.88
C GLU A 68 16.31 -2.78 -5.20
N LEU A 69 15.11 -2.55 -4.64
CA LEU A 69 13.94 -3.42 -4.87
C LEU A 69 13.49 -3.36 -6.32
N ARG A 70 13.54 -2.17 -6.93
CA ARG A 70 13.24 -1.96 -8.34
C ARG A 70 14.26 -2.69 -9.23
N ALA A 71 15.54 -2.69 -8.86
CA ALA A 71 16.57 -3.44 -9.58
C ALA A 71 16.34 -4.96 -9.48
N LYS A 72 16.05 -5.48 -8.28
CA LYS A 72 15.69 -6.90 -8.07
C LYS A 72 14.48 -7.31 -8.90
N TRP A 73 13.42 -6.51 -8.90
CA TRP A 73 12.24 -6.76 -9.71
C TRP A 73 12.55 -6.82 -11.21
N LYS A 74 13.32 -5.85 -11.73
CA LYS A 74 13.74 -5.85 -13.14
C LYS A 74 14.50 -7.12 -13.51
N ASN A 75 15.39 -7.58 -12.64
CA ASN A 75 16.15 -8.81 -12.86
C ASN A 75 15.23 -10.04 -12.92
N LEU A 76 14.24 -10.15 -12.01
CA LEU A 76 13.27 -11.24 -12.03
C LEU A 76 12.45 -11.26 -13.31
N VAL A 77 11.95 -10.10 -13.72
CA VAL A 77 11.19 -9.95 -14.98
C VAL A 77 12.05 -10.36 -16.17
N GLN A 78 13.32 -9.96 -16.19
CA GLN A 78 14.25 -10.29 -17.27
C GLN A 78 14.53 -11.79 -17.35
N LEU A 79 14.88 -12.43 -16.23
CA LEU A 79 15.13 -13.87 -16.15
C LEU A 79 13.92 -14.68 -16.62
N GLN A 80 12.73 -14.22 -16.26
CA GLN A 80 11.52 -14.92 -16.66
C GLN A 80 11.19 -14.74 -18.14
N LYS A 81 11.38 -13.53 -18.68
CA LYS A 81 11.28 -13.30 -20.12
C LYS A 81 12.20 -14.27 -20.86
N GLU A 82 13.47 -14.33 -20.48
CA GLU A 82 14.46 -15.26 -21.06
C GLU A 82 14.02 -16.73 -20.99
N ALA A 83 13.46 -17.16 -19.85
CA ALA A 83 12.95 -18.51 -19.70
C ALA A 83 11.76 -18.81 -20.62
N LEU A 84 10.88 -17.84 -20.86
CA LEU A 84 9.76 -17.97 -21.80
C LEU A 84 10.23 -17.98 -23.26
N ILE A 85 11.24 -17.16 -23.61
CA ILE A 85 11.86 -17.18 -24.95
C ILE A 85 12.43 -18.58 -25.23
N LYS A 86 13.20 -19.13 -24.28
CA LYS A 86 13.79 -20.48 -24.41
C LYS A 86 12.76 -21.59 -24.57
N LYS A 87 11.56 -21.41 -24.00
CA LYS A 87 10.44 -22.35 -24.13
C LYS A 87 9.60 -22.16 -25.40
N GLY A 88 9.96 -21.19 -26.26
CA GLY A 88 9.20 -20.87 -27.48
C GLY A 88 7.83 -20.26 -27.21
N ALA A 89 7.58 -19.78 -25.98
CA ALA A 89 6.25 -19.41 -25.48
C ALA A 89 6.05 -17.88 -25.41
N LEU A 90 6.73 -17.10 -26.25
CA LEU A 90 6.59 -15.65 -26.26
C LEU A 90 5.27 -15.25 -26.95
N MET A 91 4.15 -15.52 -26.27
CA MET A 91 2.90 -14.83 -26.49
C MET A 91 3.08 -13.39 -26.00
N ASP A 92 2.51 -12.44 -26.75
CA ASP A 92 2.49 -11.01 -26.42
C ASP A 92 2.18 -10.79 -24.93
N MET A 93 3.22 -10.56 -24.12
CA MET A 93 3.02 -10.09 -22.74
C MET A 93 2.67 -8.62 -22.82
N GLU A 94 1.40 -8.30 -22.61
CA GLU A 94 0.98 -6.90 -22.53
C GLU A 94 1.69 -6.21 -21.36
N MET A 95 1.90 -4.90 -21.51
CA MET A 95 2.49 -4.09 -20.46
C MET A 95 1.58 -4.11 -19.22
N GLY A 96 2.04 -4.76 -18.14
CA GLY A 96 1.28 -4.91 -16.90
C GLY A 96 0.90 -6.36 -16.60
N ASP A 97 0.99 -7.26 -17.57
CA ASP A 97 0.74 -8.67 -17.34
C ASP A 97 1.89 -9.33 -16.57
N LEU A 98 1.52 -9.92 -15.44
CA LEU A 98 2.40 -10.78 -14.66
C LEU A 98 2.12 -12.22 -15.05
N THR A 99 3.17 -12.97 -15.35
CA THR A 99 3.06 -14.43 -15.50
C THR A 99 2.81 -15.07 -14.14
N GLU A 100 2.39 -16.35 -14.13
CA GLU A 100 2.21 -17.12 -12.89
C GLU A 100 3.47 -17.15 -12.02
N GLY A 101 4.67 -17.19 -12.63
CA GLY A 101 5.91 -17.15 -11.86
C GLY A 101 6.17 -15.80 -11.18
N LEU A 102 5.77 -14.67 -11.77
CA LEU A 102 5.91 -13.35 -11.13
C LEU A 102 4.76 -13.05 -10.17
N LYS A 103 3.61 -13.68 -10.35
CA LYS A 103 2.49 -13.61 -9.40
C LYS A 103 2.79 -14.42 -8.14
N HIS A 104 3.28 -15.64 -8.26
CA HIS A 104 3.27 -16.59 -7.15
C HIS A 104 4.64 -17.09 -6.69
N SER A 105 5.75 -16.71 -7.35
CA SER A 105 7.07 -17.09 -6.80
C SER A 105 7.30 -16.49 -5.42
N LYS A 106 7.96 -17.25 -4.55
CA LYS A 106 8.34 -16.80 -3.19
C LYS A 106 9.18 -15.53 -3.24
N GLU A 107 10.06 -15.41 -4.24
CA GLU A 107 10.92 -14.24 -4.41
C GLU A 107 10.11 -12.99 -4.78
N ALA A 108 9.13 -13.10 -5.68
CA ALA A 108 8.26 -11.97 -6.03
C ALA A 108 7.33 -11.58 -4.86
N GLN A 109 6.87 -12.55 -4.06
CA GLN A 109 6.10 -12.28 -2.85
C GLN A 109 6.94 -11.53 -1.81
N ALA A 110 8.14 -12.02 -1.49
CA ALA A 110 9.06 -11.37 -0.56
C ALA A 110 9.42 -9.94 -0.97
N LEU A 111 9.58 -9.68 -2.28
CA LEU A 111 9.79 -8.30 -2.77
C LEU A 111 8.59 -7.40 -2.49
N ARG A 112 7.36 -7.88 -2.70
CA ARG A 112 6.15 -7.09 -2.43
C ARG A 112 5.95 -6.84 -0.94
N GLU A 113 6.25 -7.83 -0.10
CA GLU A 113 6.24 -7.70 1.36
C GLU A 113 7.23 -6.62 1.82
N GLU A 114 8.48 -6.68 1.33
CA GLU A 114 9.51 -5.69 1.69
C GLU A 114 9.16 -4.28 1.20
N VAL A 115 8.60 -4.13 -0.01
CA VAL A 115 8.09 -2.83 -0.49
C VAL A 115 7.02 -2.29 0.47
N THR A 116 6.05 -3.14 0.83
CA THR A 116 4.93 -2.76 1.70
C THR A 116 5.44 -2.37 3.09
N LEU A 117 6.42 -3.10 3.63
CA LEU A 117 7.06 -2.79 4.90
C LEU A 117 7.77 -1.44 4.87
N ARG A 118 8.52 -1.13 3.80
CA ARG A 118 9.18 0.18 3.64
C ARG A 118 8.18 1.32 3.55
N ILE A 119 7.09 1.15 2.79
CA ILE A 119 5.99 2.14 2.73
C ILE A 119 5.39 2.34 4.12
N ARG A 120 5.09 1.25 4.84
CA ARG A 120 4.54 1.33 6.20
C ARG A 120 5.46 2.10 7.13
N LYS A 121 6.77 1.85 7.10
CA LYS A 121 7.75 2.59 7.90
C LYS A 121 7.72 4.09 7.61
N GLU A 122 7.56 4.51 6.35
CA GLU A 122 7.42 5.94 6.03
C GLU A 122 6.13 6.55 6.59
N VAL A 123 5.01 5.81 6.57
CA VAL A 123 3.75 6.24 7.20
C VAL A 123 3.88 6.31 8.74
N LEU A 124 4.59 5.37 9.37
CA LEU A 124 4.83 5.37 10.81
C LEU A 124 5.66 6.58 11.26
N LYS A 125 6.59 7.07 10.43
CA LYS A 125 7.28 8.35 10.72
C LYS A 125 6.29 9.52 10.75
N VAL A 126 5.32 9.55 9.85
CA VAL A 126 4.25 10.58 9.87
C VAL A 126 3.47 10.45 11.16
N ARG A 127 3.01 9.25 11.53
CA ARG A 127 2.31 9.00 12.80
C ARG A 127 3.11 9.49 14.02
N ALA A 128 4.39 9.12 14.12
CA ALA A 128 5.27 9.53 15.21
C ALA A 128 5.43 11.06 15.28
N SER A 129 5.50 11.74 14.13
CA SER A 129 5.56 13.22 14.08
C SER A 129 4.31 13.91 14.66
N LEU A 130 3.18 13.20 14.76
CA LEU A 130 1.95 13.69 15.37
C LEU A 130 1.93 13.50 16.90
N GLY A 131 2.97 12.89 17.49
CA GLY A 131 3.07 12.56 18.91
C GLY A 131 2.25 11.33 19.32
N LEU A 132 1.80 10.53 18.35
CA LEU A 132 1.10 9.28 18.61
C LEU A 132 2.09 8.18 19.04
N PRO A 133 1.69 7.27 19.93
CA PRO A 133 2.55 6.17 20.34
C PRO A 133 2.88 5.26 19.16
N ASP A 134 4.01 4.58 19.26
CA ASP A 134 4.39 3.54 18.32
C ASP A 134 3.25 2.54 18.17
N GLU A 135 3.14 2.02 16.96
CA GLU A 135 2.14 1.01 16.67
C GLU A 135 2.50 -0.30 17.39
N ASP A 136 1.50 -1.06 17.82
CA ASP A 136 1.72 -2.42 18.32
C ASP A 136 2.46 -3.21 17.22
N PRO A 137 3.62 -3.82 17.51
CA PRO A 137 4.36 -4.66 16.57
C PRO A 137 3.51 -5.73 15.87
N LYS A 138 2.37 -6.11 16.45
CA LYS A 138 1.41 -7.06 15.89
C LYS A 138 0.58 -6.52 14.73
N GLN A 139 0.37 -5.20 14.65
CA GLN A 139 -0.53 -4.54 13.68
C GLN A 139 0.02 -4.54 12.23
N GLY A 140 1.07 -5.31 11.94
CA GLY A 140 1.66 -5.43 10.61
C GLY A 140 2.03 -6.87 10.18
N LEU A 141 1.70 -7.88 10.98
CA LEU A 141 2.02 -9.29 10.70
C LEU A 141 0.77 -10.02 10.19
N VAL A 142 0.93 -10.95 9.25
CA VAL A 142 -0.18 -11.82 8.82
C VAL A 142 -0.44 -12.88 9.89
N GLU A 143 0.60 -13.26 10.62
CA GLU A 143 0.60 -14.26 11.67
C GLU A 143 -0.31 -13.86 12.84
N THR A 144 -0.44 -12.58 13.14
CA THR A 144 -1.31 -12.08 14.21
C THR A 144 -2.79 -12.18 13.84
N TRP A 145 -3.14 -11.95 12.57
CA TRP A 145 -4.48 -12.26 12.04
C TRP A 145 -4.80 -13.76 12.09
N ILE A 146 -3.79 -14.62 11.94
CA ILE A 146 -3.96 -16.07 12.01
C ILE A 146 -4.13 -16.54 13.46
N GLU A 147 -3.38 -15.97 14.41
CA GLU A 147 -3.44 -16.29 15.84
C GLU A 147 -4.76 -15.82 16.49
N GLU A 148 -5.27 -14.65 16.12
CA GLU A 148 -6.50 -14.08 16.69
C GLU A 148 -7.78 -14.78 16.18
N GLY A 149 -7.67 -15.51 15.07
CA GLY A 149 -8.76 -16.29 14.48
C GLY A 149 -9.88 -15.44 13.86
N PRO A 150 -10.87 -16.07 13.19
CA PRO A 150 -11.90 -15.38 12.41
C PRO A 150 -13.03 -14.84 13.31
N LYS A 151 -12.72 -14.23 14.46
CA LYS A 151 -13.73 -13.54 15.25
C LYS A 151 -14.28 -12.38 14.40
N ARG A 152 -15.51 -12.56 13.91
CA ARG A 152 -16.17 -11.62 12.98
C ARG A 152 -16.57 -10.28 13.61
N THR A 153 -16.73 -10.24 14.92
CA THR A 153 -17.23 -9.07 15.67
C THR A 153 -16.79 -9.11 17.15
N GLY A 154 -16.31 -8.01 17.71
CA GLY A 154 -16.09 -7.83 19.16
C GLY A 154 -14.69 -7.35 19.54
N GLN A 155 -14.47 -7.20 20.85
CA GLN A 155 -13.17 -6.87 21.43
C GLN A 155 -12.25 -8.09 21.37
N MET A 156 -11.04 -7.90 20.84
CA MET A 156 -9.96 -8.86 20.82
C MET A 156 -9.21 -8.86 22.15
N ASP A 157 -8.41 -9.91 22.36
CA ASP A 157 -7.69 -10.13 23.62
C ASP A 157 -6.57 -9.07 23.82
N ASP A 158 -6.19 -8.36 22.76
CA ASP A 158 -5.25 -7.22 22.77
C ASP A 158 -5.94 -5.86 23.02
N GLY A 159 -7.27 -5.85 23.16
CA GLY A 159 -8.07 -4.64 23.37
C GLY A 159 -8.49 -3.92 22.08
N SER A 160 -8.06 -4.38 20.90
CA SER A 160 -8.58 -3.92 19.62
C SER A 160 -10.02 -4.42 19.39
N PHE A 161 -10.74 -3.84 18.44
CA PHE A 161 -12.10 -4.26 18.08
C PHE A 161 -12.15 -4.58 16.58
N VAL A 162 -12.84 -5.67 16.21
CA VAL A 162 -13.12 -6.03 14.81
C VAL A 162 -14.62 -6.22 14.65
N GLY A 163 -15.25 -5.69 13.59
CA GLY A 163 -16.69 -5.85 13.31
C GLY A 163 -17.16 -5.24 11.98
N GLU A 164 -18.42 -5.48 11.59
CA GLU A 164 -19.02 -4.85 10.40
C GLU A 164 -19.41 -3.39 10.72
N THR A 165 -18.66 -2.42 10.18
CA THR A 165 -18.89 -0.96 10.32
C THR A 165 -20.08 -0.41 9.56
#